data_AF-A0A1M6W1E3-F1
#
_entry.id   AF-A0A1M6W1E3-F1
#
_cell.length_a   1.000
_cell.length_b   1.000
_cell.length_c   1.000
_cell.angle_alpha   90.00
_cell.angle_beta   90.00
_cell.angle_gamma   90.00
#
_symmetry.space_group_name_H-M   'P 1'
#
loop_
_entity.id
_entity.type
_entity.pdbx_description
1 polymer ?
#
loop_
_entity_poly.entity_id
_entity_poly.type
_entity_poly.pdbx_seq_one_letter_code
_entity_poly.pdbx_strand_id
1 'polypeptide(L)'
;MAFKEADLEKVFIDLLVQEGCQYVPGEAIARDEGEVLIEQDLRDYLHRRYDSEGITENEIRSVVLQLRNLSASALYESNKKFCSWLSDGFMLKRENPKDKDILIELADFRPLGERRKSGFGVDADEEAVPLAADVAAKYHADCNIVKIVNQFEIVGSEKRIPDAILFVNGLPLVVFEFKSAVREEATVFNAYEQLTVRYRRDIPQLFVYNAFCVISDGVNNRAGSFFAKYDYFYAWRRVEFGDKRIEAEGIECLYSMIQGMFNRKRLLDIFKNFQYFPDSSKKEQKVLCRYPQYYAARSLYENICKARKPYGDGRGGTYFGATGCGKSFTMLFLTRLLMKSLEFKTPTIVLITDRTDLDDQLSGLFTASKKYIGDERVESVESRADLREKLQGRKSGGVFLTTIQKFSEDIELLTARDNVVCISDEAHRTQTNLDQKITVTDKGVKTSFGFARY
;
A
#
# COMPACT_ATOMS: atom_id res chain seq x y z
N MET A 1 17.12 -34.68 12.11
CA MET A 1 16.44 -34.72 10.80
C MET A 1 16.77 -33.43 10.08
N ALA A 2 17.09 -33.47 8.79
CA ALA A 2 17.29 -32.27 7.99
C ALA A 2 15.93 -31.59 7.76
N PHE A 3 15.84 -30.28 8.04
CA PHE A 3 14.64 -29.47 7.82
C PHE A 3 14.40 -29.31 6.31
N LYS A 4 13.29 -29.86 5.80
CA LYS A 4 12.95 -29.88 4.38
C LYS A 4 12.02 -28.72 4.01
N GLU A 5 11.91 -28.46 2.70
CA GLU A 5 11.02 -27.43 2.14
C GLU A 5 9.56 -27.60 2.57
N ALA A 6 9.06 -28.84 2.58
CA ALA A 6 7.71 -29.17 3.05
C ALA A 6 7.50 -28.88 4.55
N ASP A 7 8.55 -28.95 5.37
CA ASP A 7 8.45 -28.57 6.79
C ASP A 7 8.29 -27.05 6.93
N LEU A 8 9.01 -26.28 6.11
CA LEU A 8 8.90 -24.82 6.07
C LEU A 8 7.52 -24.37 5.59
N GLU A 9 7.04 -24.97 4.49
CA GLU A 9 5.70 -24.72 3.95
C GLU A 9 4.64 -24.92 5.03
N LYS A 10 4.70 -26.06 5.75
CA LYS A 10 3.78 -26.35 6.85
C LYS A 10 3.86 -25.30 7.97
N VAL A 11 5.06 -24.90 8.39
CA VAL A 11 5.21 -23.87 9.42
C VAL A 11 4.59 -22.54 8.98
N PHE A 12 4.81 -22.11 7.72
CA PHE A 12 4.18 -20.90 7.19
C PHE A 12 2.66 -20.98 7.20
N ILE A 13 2.10 -22.10 6.74
CA ILE A 13 0.66 -22.35 6.73
C ILE A 13 0.10 -22.29 8.16
N ASP A 14 0.72 -23.01 9.10
CA ASP A 14 0.27 -23.06 10.50
C ASP A 14 0.28 -21.67 11.15
N LEU A 15 1.31 -20.85 10.87
CA LEU A 15 1.38 -19.47 11.37
C LEU A 15 0.34 -18.55 10.73
N LEU A 16 0.06 -18.70 9.43
CA LEU A 16 -1.01 -17.93 8.77
C LEU A 16 -2.41 -18.33 9.26
N VAL A 17 -2.60 -19.61 9.62
CA VAL A 17 -3.84 -20.08 10.26
C VAL A 17 -4.03 -19.44 11.63
N GLN A 18 -2.94 -19.26 12.39
CA GLN A 18 -2.98 -18.51 13.65
C GLN A 18 -3.35 -17.02 13.47
N GLU A 19 -3.01 -16.42 12.33
CA GLU A 19 -3.45 -15.07 11.93
C GLU A 19 -4.89 -15.02 11.35
N GLY A 20 -5.63 -16.14 11.43
CA GLY A 20 -7.04 -16.22 11.04
C GLY A 20 -7.30 -16.64 9.59
N CYS A 21 -6.30 -17.18 8.88
CA CYS A 21 -6.50 -17.76 7.55
C CYS A 21 -7.09 -19.18 7.65
N GLN A 22 -7.96 -19.55 6.71
CA GLN A 22 -8.39 -20.93 6.58
C GLN A 22 -7.39 -21.71 5.69
N TYR A 23 -6.84 -22.80 6.18
CA TYR A 23 -6.07 -23.71 5.32
C TYR A 23 -7.00 -24.59 4.48
N VAL A 24 -6.73 -24.70 3.19
CA VAL A 24 -7.42 -25.62 2.27
C VAL A 24 -6.40 -26.23 1.31
N PRO A 25 -6.30 -27.57 1.17
CA PRO A 25 -5.47 -28.17 0.14
C PRO A 25 -6.07 -27.90 -1.25
N GLY A 26 -5.23 -27.58 -2.23
CA GLY A 26 -5.66 -27.19 -3.59
C GLY A 26 -6.48 -28.27 -4.29
N GLU A 27 -6.17 -29.54 -4.04
CA GLU A 27 -6.93 -30.70 -4.55
C GLU A 27 -8.38 -30.75 -4.06
N ALA A 28 -8.71 -30.11 -2.93
CA ALA A 28 -10.08 -30.03 -2.41
C ALA A 28 -10.91 -28.92 -3.07
N ILE A 29 -10.30 -28.09 -3.93
CA ILE A 29 -10.98 -26.98 -4.60
C ILE A 29 -11.41 -27.45 -5.99
N ALA A 30 -12.71 -27.67 -6.18
CA ALA A 30 -13.27 -28.03 -7.47
C ALA A 30 -13.24 -26.83 -8.45
N ARG A 31 -12.48 -26.95 -9.54
CA ARG A 31 -12.37 -25.96 -10.62
C ARG A 31 -11.72 -26.56 -11.87
N ASP A 32 -11.71 -25.79 -12.96
CA ASP A 32 -10.84 -26.05 -14.10
C ASP A 32 -9.37 -25.73 -13.75
N GLU A 33 -8.43 -26.53 -14.24
CA GLU A 33 -7.00 -26.39 -13.91
C GLU A 33 -6.37 -25.12 -14.51
N GLY A 34 -6.95 -24.53 -15.56
CA GLY A 34 -6.55 -23.25 -16.12
C GLY A 34 -7.05 -22.03 -15.34
N GLU A 35 -8.10 -22.21 -14.54
CA GLU A 35 -8.71 -21.15 -13.73
C GLU A 35 -7.93 -20.93 -12.43
N VAL A 36 -7.50 -19.69 -12.19
CA VAL A 36 -6.73 -19.32 -10.99
C VAL A 36 -7.56 -18.63 -9.91
N LEU A 37 -8.84 -18.38 -10.17
CA LEU A 37 -9.77 -17.81 -9.19
C LEU A 37 -10.54 -18.92 -8.49
N ILE A 38 -10.79 -18.76 -7.18
CA ILE A 38 -11.81 -19.56 -6.49
C ILE A 38 -13.13 -18.82 -6.67
N GLU A 39 -13.78 -19.04 -7.82
CA GLU A 39 -14.96 -18.26 -8.24
C GLU A 39 -16.08 -18.28 -7.18
N GLN A 40 -16.29 -19.43 -6.53
CA GLN A 40 -17.33 -19.55 -5.50
C GLN A 40 -17.08 -18.60 -4.31
N ASP A 41 -15.84 -18.48 -3.84
CA ASP A 41 -15.51 -17.56 -2.75
C ASP A 41 -15.75 -16.09 -3.14
N LEU A 42 -15.42 -15.74 -4.38
CA LEU A 42 -15.65 -14.39 -4.90
C LEU A 42 -17.14 -14.08 -4.98
N ARG A 43 -17.94 -15.03 -5.46
CA ARG A 43 -19.40 -14.92 -5.53
C ARG A 43 -20.02 -14.79 -4.14
N ASP A 44 -19.63 -15.66 -3.21
CA ASP A 44 -20.12 -15.66 -1.84
C ASP A 44 -19.79 -14.35 -1.12
N TYR A 45 -18.57 -13.83 -1.34
CA TYR A 45 -18.16 -12.53 -0.84
C TYR A 45 -19.02 -11.40 -1.43
N LEU A 46 -19.17 -11.34 -2.75
CA LEU A 46 -19.91 -10.26 -3.42
C LEU A 46 -21.39 -10.27 -3.03
N HIS A 47 -22.02 -11.45 -3.00
CA HIS A 47 -23.39 -11.62 -2.50
C HIS A 47 -23.49 -11.09 -1.06
N ARG A 48 -22.66 -11.59 -0.14
CA ARG A 48 -22.72 -11.17 1.27
C ARG A 48 -22.43 -9.67 1.47
N ARG A 49 -21.51 -9.10 0.71
CA ARG A 49 -21.07 -7.70 0.86
C ARG A 49 -22.08 -6.70 0.31
N TYR A 50 -22.82 -7.07 -0.73
CA TYR A 50 -23.71 -6.17 -1.48
C TYR A 50 -25.18 -6.61 -1.49
N ASP A 51 -25.56 -7.55 -0.61
CA ASP A 51 -26.95 -7.99 -0.42
C ASP A 51 -27.87 -6.82 -0.06
N SER A 52 -27.42 -5.90 0.82
CA SER A 52 -28.17 -4.71 1.19
C SER A 52 -28.40 -3.72 0.04
N GLU A 53 -27.53 -3.74 -0.96
CA GLU A 53 -27.64 -2.96 -2.18
C GLU A 53 -28.41 -3.72 -3.28
N GLY A 54 -28.88 -4.94 -2.98
CA GLY A 54 -29.70 -5.78 -3.85
C GLY A 54 -28.95 -6.28 -5.08
N ILE A 55 -27.65 -6.57 -4.98
CA ILE A 55 -26.86 -7.07 -6.13
C ILE A 55 -27.47 -8.37 -6.68
N THR A 56 -27.58 -8.49 -8.01
CA THR A 56 -28.12 -9.70 -8.63
C THR A 56 -27.04 -10.72 -8.95
N GLU A 57 -27.44 -11.97 -9.10
CA GLU A 57 -26.56 -13.06 -9.53
C GLU A 57 -25.96 -12.81 -10.93
N ASN A 58 -26.70 -12.16 -11.84
CA ASN A 58 -26.19 -11.78 -13.15
C ASN A 58 -25.18 -10.62 -13.07
N GLU A 59 -25.41 -9.65 -12.18
CA GLU A 59 -24.47 -8.58 -11.88
C GLU A 59 -23.15 -9.14 -11.32
N ILE A 60 -23.22 -10.13 -10.44
CA ILE A 60 -22.03 -10.84 -9.93
C ILE A 60 -21.31 -11.59 -11.04
N ARG A 61 -22.03 -12.29 -11.93
CA ARG A 61 -21.42 -12.93 -13.12
C ARG A 61 -20.70 -11.90 -13.99
N SER A 62 -21.26 -10.71 -14.17
CA SER A 62 -20.63 -9.62 -14.91
C SER A 62 -19.33 -9.16 -14.24
N VAL A 63 -19.31 -9.04 -12.91
CA VAL A 63 -18.09 -8.72 -12.14
C VAL A 63 -17.01 -9.79 -12.33
N VAL A 64 -17.36 -11.08 -12.19
CA VAL A 64 -16.43 -12.20 -12.41
C VAL A 64 -15.90 -12.20 -13.84
N LEU A 65 -16.77 -11.96 -14.83
CA LEU A 65 -16.38 -11.90 -16.23
C LEU A 65 -15.43 -10.73 -16.53
N GLN A 66 -15.65 -9.55 -15.91
CA GLN A 66 -14.74 -8.41 -16.03
C GLN A 66 -13.34 -8.73 -15.51
N LEU A 67 -13.23 -9.50 -14.43
CA LEU A 67 -11.95 -9.98 -13.90
C LEU A 67 -11.30 -10.99 -14.86
N ARG A 68 -12.04 -12.00 -15.31
CA ARG A 68 -11.55 -13.02 -16.25
C ARG A 68 -11.08 -12.46 -17.60
N ASN A 69 -11.67 -11.35 -18.04
CA ASN A 69 -11.30 -10.69 -19.29
C ASN A 69 -9.97 -9.92 -19.20
N LEU A 70 -9.33 -9.85 -18.02
CA LEU A 70 -7.99 -9.32 -17.89
C LEU A 70 -6.98 -10.27 -18.56
N SER A 71 -6.26 -9.76 -19.56
CA SER A 71 -5.39 -10.57 -20.39
C SER A 71 -4.08 -10.95 -19.68
N ALA A 72 -3.75 -12.24 -19.66
CA ALA A 72 -2.45 -12.73 -19.23
C ALA A 72 -1.31 -12.34 -20.19
N SER A 73 -1.60 -12.07 -21.47
CA SER A 73 -0.57 -11.64 -22.44
C SER A 73 -0.15 -10.18 -22.24
N ALA A 74 -1.07 -9.33 -21.76
CA ALA A 74 -0.80 -7.95 -21.35
C ALA A 74 -0.54 -7.88 -19.83
N LEU A 75 0.29 -8.77 -19.31
CA LEU A 75 0.38 -9.09 -17.89
C LEU A 75 0.53 -7.87 -16.97
N TYR A 76 1.45 -6.96 -17.29
CA TYR A 76 1.69 -5.77 -16.48
C TYR A 76 0.48 -4.82 -16.45
N GLU A 77 -0.14 -4.54 -17.61
CA GLU A 77 -1.31 -3.65 -17.68
C GLU A 77 -2.53 -4.28 -17.02
N SER A 78 -2.72 -5.59 -17.18
CA SER A 78 -3.77 -6.35 -16.48
C SER A 78 -3.57 -6.35 -14.97
N ASN A 79 -2.34 -6.57 -14.48
CA ASN A 79 -2.05 -6.53 -13.05
C ASN A 79 -2.21 -5.12 -12.46
N LYS A 80 -1.75 -4.09 -13.19
CA LYS A 80 -1.93 -2.69 -12.81
C LYS A 80 -3.42 -2.34 -12.70
N LYS A 81 -4.22 -2.74 -13.68
CA LYS A 81 -5.68 -2.53 -13.68
C LYS A 81 -6.35 -3.28 -12.53
N PHE A 82 -6.01 -4.55 -12.34
CA PHE A 82 -6.50 -5.34 -11.21
C PHE A 82 -6.15 -4.72 -9.86
N CYS A 83 -4.89 -4.33 -9.64
CA CYS A 83 -4.47 -3.74 -8.36
C CYS A 83 -5.14 -2.38 -8.11
N SER A 84 -5.45 -1.61 -9.16
CA SER A 84 -6.29 -0.41 -9.04
C SER A 84 -7.71 -0.76 -8.61
N TRP A 85 -8.34 -1.78 -9.20
CA TRP A 85 -9.65 -2.26 -8.75
C TRP A 85 -9.63 -2.82 -7.33
N LEU A 86 -8.55 -3.50 -6.94
CA LEU A 86 -8.35 -3.97 -5.57
C LEU A 86 -8.23 -2.81 -4.58
N SER A 87 -7.56 -1.72 -4.97
CA SER A 87 -7.28 -0.58 -4.07
C SER A 87 -8.43 0.43 -3.99
N ASP A 88 -9.05 0.74 -5.12
CA ASP A 88 -9.99 1.84 -5.29
C ASP A 88 -11.42 1.37 -5.62
N GLY A 89 -11.58 0.09 -5.96
CA GLY A 89 -12.83 -0.43 -6.50
C GLY A 89 -13.11 0.00 -7.93
N PHE A 90 -14.29 -0.36 -8.44
CA PHE A 90 -14.82 0.10 -9.72
C PHE A 90 -16.34 0.12 -9.71
N MET A 91 -16.92 0.99 -10.55
CA MET A 91 -18.37 1.13 -10.62
C MET A 91 -19.01 0.00 -11.43
N LEU A 92 -19.92 -0.73 -10.82
CA LEU A 92 -20.84 -1.65 -11.46
C LEU A 92 -22.10 -0.88 -11.89
N LYS A 93 -22.35 -0.88 -13.20
CA LYS A 93 -23.63 -0.41 -13.77
C LYS A 93 -24.72 -1.44 -13.51
N ARG A 94 -25.82 -1.00 -12.90
CA ARG A 94 -26.95 -1.87 -12.56
C ARG A 94 -27.70 -2.32 -13.80
N GLU A 95 -28.25 -3.53 -13.76
CA GLU A 95 -29.10 -4.06 -14.84
C GLU A 95 -30.39 -3.26 -14.97
N ASN A 96 -30.96 -2.85 -13.84
CA ASN A 96 -32.09 -1.94 -13.76
C ASN A 96 -31.57 -0.48 -13.70
N PRO A 97 -31.83 0.36 -14.72
CA PRO A 97 -31.33 1.73 -14.77
C PRO A 97 -31.87 2.66 -13.66
N LYS A 98 -32.89 2.22 -12.91
CA LYS A 98 -33.43 2.98 -11.77
C LYS A 98 -32.62 2.80 -10.49
N ASP A 99 -31.85 1.71 -10.40
CA ASP A 99 -31.05 1.42 -9.22
C ASP A 99 -29.74 2.20 -9.27
N LYS A 100 -29.23 2.59 -8.11
CA LYS A 100 -27.94 3.29 -8.02
C LYS A 100 -26.80 2.32 -8.33
N ASP A 101 -25.85 2.77 -9.14
CA ASP A 101 -24.60 2.06 -9.39
C ASP A 101 -23.89 1.72 -8.07
N ILE A 102 -23.28 0.53 -8.01
CA ILE A 102 -22.53 0.06 -6.84
C ILE A 102 -21.04 0.27 -7.09
N LEU A 103 -20.31 0.78 -6.09
CA LEU A 103 -18.85 0.70 -6.08
C LEU A 103 -18.43 -0.68 -5.57
N ILE A 104 -17.92 -1.52 -6.47
CA ILE A 104 -17.40 -2.85 -6.15
C ILE A 104 -15.98 -2.72 -5.61
N GLU A 105 -15.78 -3.17 -4.38
CA GLU A 105 -14.50 -3.34 -3.70
C GLU A 105 -14.20 -4.84 -3.63
N LEU A 106 -13.05 -5.25 -4.18
CA LEU A 106 -12.65 -6.65 -4.25
C LEU A 106 -12.24 -7.26 -2.90
N ALA A 107 -12.02 -6.42 -1.90
CA ALA A 107 -11.87 -6.81 -0.50
C ALA A 107 -12.62 -5.84 0.41
N ASP A 108 -13.11 -6.35 1.53
CA ASP A 108 -13.77 -5.56 2.56
C ASP A 108 -12.71 -4.86 3.41
N PHE A 109 -12.58 -3.55 3.17
CA PHE A 109 -11.63 -2.68 3.84
C PHE A 109 -12.23 -1.93 5.03
N ARG A 110 -13.50 -2.20 5.40
CA ARG A 110 -14.16 -1.55 6.55
C ARG A 110 -13.37 -1.67 7.87
N PRO A 111 -12.63 -2.77 8.17
CA PRO A 111 -11.81 -2.84 9.39
C PRO A 111 -10.68 -1.83 9.48
N LEU A 112 -10.29 -1.20 8.37
CA LEU A 112 -9.33 -0.10 8.41
C LEU A 112 -9.91 1.15 9.10
N GLY A 113 -11.23 1.19 9.27
CA GLY A 113 -11.99 2.21 9.98
C GLY A 113 -11.96 3.60 9.31
N GLU A 114 -12.81 4.50 9.83
CA GLU A 114 -12.65 5.95 9.66
C GLU A 114 -11.72 6.55 10.75
N ARG A 115 -11.41 5.76 11.78
CA ARG A 115 -10.57 6.16 12.93
C ARG A 115 -9.81 4.94 13.46
N ARG A 116 -8.48 5.00 13.49
CA ARG A 116 -7.70 4.21 14.45
C ARG A 116 -7.88 4.89 15.81
N LYS A 117 -8.88 4.43 16.59
CA LYS A 117 -8.89 4.76 18.02
C LYS A 117 -7.68 4.05 18.64
N SER A 118 -6.81 4.85 19.25
CA SER A 118 -5.61 4.47 20.03
C SER A 118 -4.66 3.45 19.40
N GLY A 119 -3.50 3.94 18.93
CA GLY A 119 -2.29 3.11 18.81
C GLY A 119 -2.25 2.18 17.61
N PHE A 120 -1.05 2.05 17.03
CA PHE A 120 -0.73 1.00 16.08
C PHE A 120 -0.87 -0.35 16.78
N GLY A 121 -1.99 -1.05 16.55
CA GLY A 121 -2.14 -2.46 16.95
C GLY A 121 -2.21 -2.73 18.45
N VAL A 122 -2.51 -1.74 19.29
CA VAL A 122 -2.69 -1.93 20.72
C VAL A 122 -4.11 -1.54 21.08
N ASP A 123 -4.91 -2.53 21.47
CA ASP A 123 -6.08 -2.27 22.30
C ASP A 123 -5.56 -1.62 23.57
N ALA A 124 -5.79 -0.33 23.73
CA ALA A 124 -5.59 0.30 25.01
C ALA A 124 -6.64 -0.30 25.95
N ASP A 125 -6.18 -1.05 26.95
CA ASP A 125 -6.96 -1.37 28.14
C ASP A 125 -7.41 -0.05 28.79
N GLU A 126 -8.60 0.42 28.44
CA GLU A 126 -9.39 1.30 29.27
C GLU A 126 -10.57 0.49 29.81
N GLU A 127 -10.63 0.43 31.14
CA GLU A 127 -11.59 -0.29 31.98
C GLU A 127 -13.03 -0.15 31.48
N ALA A 128 -13.49 -1.14 30.70
CA ALA A 128 -14.91 -1.42 30.56
C ALA A 128 -15.27 -2.57 31.50
N VAL A 129 -16.11 -2.25 32.48
CA VAL A 129 -16.68 -3.15 33.50
C VAL A 129 -17.14 -4.46 32.84
N PRO A 130 -16.70 -5.64 33.31
CA PRO A 130 -17.03 -6.89 32.66
C PRO A 130 -18.45 -7.31 33.02
N LEU A 131 -19.35 -7.33 32.03
CA LEU A 131 -20.53 -8.19 32.10
C LEU A 131 -20.16 -9.54 31.49
N ALA A 132 -20.24 -10.57 32.33
CA ALA A 132 -19.82 -11.93 32.03
C ALA A 132 -20.60 -12.59 30.88
N ALA A 133 -19.93 -13.56 30.27
CA ALA A 133 -20.32 -14.41 29.13
C ALA A 133 -20.19 -13.76 27.75
N ASP A 134 -18.95 -13.63 27.27
CA ASP A 134 -18.54 -13.99 25.89
C ASP A 134 -17.02 -13.83 25.71
N VAL A 135 -16.27 -14.91 25.99
CA VAL A 135 -14.84 -15.01 25.63
C VAL A 135 -14.70 -15.50 24.17
N ALA A 136 -15.61 -15.08 23.28
CA ALA A 136 -15.70 -15.54 21.91
C ALA A 136 -15.86 -14.37 20.93
N ALA A 137 -14.79 -13.59 20.71
CA ALA A 137 -14.48 -12.88 19.45
C ALA A 137 -13.30 -11.91 19.67
N LYS A 138 -12.06 -12.41 19.61
CA LYS A 138 -10.92 -11.54 19.29
C LYS A 138 -11.05 -11.15 17.80
N TYR A 139 -11.56 -9.95 17.54
CA TYR A 139 -11.59 -9.21 16.26
C TYR A 139 -11.73 -9.98 14.95
N HIS A 140 -12.94 -10.21 14.46
CA HIS A 140 -13.18 -10.27 13.01
C HIS A 140 -14.59 -9.73 12.69
N ALA A 141 -14.68 -8.64 11.95
CA ALA A 141 -15.95 -8.16 11.39
C ALA A 141 -15.78 -7.55 9.99
N ASP A 142 -14.81 -8.05 9.21
CA ASP A 142 -14.93 -7.99 7.76
C ASP A 142 -15.59 -9.26 7.23
N CYS A 143 -16.22 -9.15 6.07
CA CYS A 143 -16.86 -10.28 5.41
C CYS A 143 -15.93 -11.04 4.45
N ASN A 144 -14.62 -10.80 4.51
CA ASN A 144 -13.70 -11.43 3.58
C ASN A 144 -13.51 -12.91 3.90
N ILE A 145 -13.31 -13.71 2.85
CA ILE A 145 -12.92 -15.11 2.93
C ILE A 145 -11.41 -15.17 2.66
N VAL A 146 -10.62 -15.60 3.65
CA VAL A 146 -9.15 -15.68 3.51
C VAL A 146 -8.72 -17.12 3.59
N LYS A 147 -8.07 -17.61 2.54
CA LYS A 147 -7.57 -18.99 2.47
C LYS A 147 -6.10 -19.04 2.14
N ILE A 148 -5.34 -19.86 2.86
CA ILE A 148 -4.00 -20.27 2.44
C ILE A 148 -4.11 -21.66 1.80
N VAL A 149 -3.64 -21.76 0.56
CA VAL A 149 -3.83 -22.95 -0.28
C VAL A 149 -2.48 -23.44 -0.78
N ASN A 150 -2.16 -24.70 -0.51
CA ASN A 150 -1.01 -25.39 -1.09
C ASN A 150 -1.45 -26.42 -2.12
N GLN A 151 -0.52 -27.03 -2.86
CA GLN A 151 -0.82 -28.06 -3.86
C GLN A 151 -1.89 -27.62 -4.88
N PHE A 152 -1.88 -26.33 -5.23
CA PHE A 152 -2.85 -25.75 -6.16
C PHE A 152 -2.32 -25.83 -7.59
N GLU A 153 -2.73 -26.87 -8.32
CA GLU A 153 -2.22 -27.12 -9.67
C GLU A 153 -2.79 -26.14 -10.69
N ILE A 154 -1.93 -25.43 -11.42
CA ILE A 154 -2.32 -24.48 -12.45
C ILE A 154 -1.73 -24.93 -13.79
N VAL A 155 -2.59 -25.06 -14.80
CA VAL A 155 -2.19 -25.41 -16.17
C VAL A 155 -2.28 -24.17 -17.05
N GLY A 156 -1.12 -23.65 -17.47
CA GLY A 156 -1.01 -22.62 -18.50
C GLY A 156 -0.39 -23.20 -19.76
N SER A 157 0.75 -22.67 -20.20
CA SER A 157 1.55 -23.35 -21.23
C SER A 157 2.24 -24.60 -20.68
N GLU A 158 2.51 -24.62 -19.38
CA GLU A 158 3.04 -25.77 -18.64
C GLU A 158 2.29 -25.91 -17.32
N LYS A 159 2.29 -27.13 -16.75
CA LYS A 159 1.76 -27.35 -15.40
C LYS A 159 2.73 -26.82 -14.34
N ARG A 160 2.21 -26.04 -13.40
CA ARG A 160 2.95 -25.53 -12.24
C ARG A 160 2.13 -25.64 -10.96
N ILE A 161 2.81 -25.83 -9.84
CA ILE A 161 2.23 -25.92 -8.51
C ILE A 161 3.06 -24.98 -7.63
N PRO A 162 2.60 -23.74 -7.41
CA PRO A 162 3.22 -22.86 -6.41
C PRO A 162 3.13 -23.49 -5.03
N ASP A 163 4.14 -23.27 -4.19
CA ASP A 163 4.20 -23.92 -2.87
C ASP A 163 3.02 -23.51 -1.98
N ALA A 164 2.66 -22.23 -1.98
CA ALA A 164 1.41 -21.76 -1.40
C ALA A 164 0.89 -20.48 -2.07
N ILE A 165 -0.43 -20.28 -1.98
CA ILE A 165 -1.13 -19.08 -2.47
C ILE A 165 -2.11 -18.61 -1.39
N LEU A 166 -2.02 -17.34 -1.00
CA LEU A 166 -3.02 -16.70 -0.15
C LEU A 166 -4.11 -16.09 -1.04
N PHE A 167 -5.32 -16.61 -0.87
CA PHE A 167 -6.53 -16.13 -1.48
C PHE A 167 -7.28 -15.18 -0.55
N VAL A 168 -7.79 -14.08 -1.09
CA VAL A 168 -8.76 -13.21 -0.44
C VAL A 168 -9.96 -13.08 -1.35
N ASN A 169 -11.13 -13.52 -0.87
CA ASN A 169 -12.38 -13.58 -1.64
C ASN A 169 -12.21 -14.31 -2.98
N GLY A 170 -11.44 -15.39 -2.97
CA GLY A 170 -11.12 -16.18 -4.16
C GLY A 170 -10.13 -15.55 -5.15
N LEU A 171 -9.52 -14.42 -4.81
CA LEU A 171 -8.47 -13.78 -5.61
C LEU A 171 -7.08 -14.21 -5.12
N PRO A 172 -6.17 -14.73 -5.97
CA PRO A 172 -4.82 -15.19 -5.56
C PRO A 172 -3.85 -14.02 -5.36
N LEU A 173 -3.97 -13.32 -4.23
CA LEU A 173 -3.27 -12.05 -4.01
C LEU A 173 -1.80 -12.22 -3.64
N VAL A 174 -1.42 -13.29 -2.92
CA VAL A 174 -0.03 -13.51 -2.51
C VAL A 174 0.42 -14.89 -2.93
N VAL A 175 1.57 -14.98 -3.61
CA VAL A 175 2.18 -16.25 -4.03
C VAL A 175 3.47 -16.45 -3.24
N PHE A 176 3.63 -17.65 -2.69
CA PHE A 176 4.77 -18.04 -1.87
C PHE A 176 5.63 -19.05 -2.62
N GLU A 177 6.93 -18.90 -2.49
CA GLU A 177 7.92 -19.87 -2.94
C GLU A 177 8.95 -20.10 -1.84
N PHE A 178 9.12 -21.37 -1.48
CA PHE A 178 9.99 -21.85 -0.42
C PHE A 178 11.19 -22.56 -1.02
N LYS A 179 12.32 -22.53 -0.31
CA LYS A 179 13.49 -23.37 -0.61
C LYS A 179 14.03 -23.96 0.67
N SER A 180 14.78 -25.05 0.55
CA SER A 180 15.38 -25.69 1.72
C SER A 180 16.63 -24.93 2.20
N ALA A 181 16.63 -24.48 3.47
CA ALA A 181 17.79 -23.85 4.11
C ALA A 181 19.08 -24.69 4.10
N VAL A 182 18.97 -26.02 3.98
CA VAL A 182 20.14 -26.93 4.06
C VAL A 182 20.80 -27.18 2.70
N ARG A 183 20.25 -26.65 1.60
CA ARG A 183 20.79 -26.81 0.25
C ARG A 183 21.46 -25.53 -0.20
N GLU A 184 22.80 -25.48 -0.19
CA GLU A 184 23.59 -24.32 -0.63
C GLU A 184 23.25 -23.88 -2.07
N GLU A 185 22.93 -24.84 -2.95
CA GLU A 185 22.57 -24.61 -4.35
C GLU A 185 21.16 -24.00 -4.52
N ALA A 186 20.28 -24.15 -3.52
CA ALA A 186 18.86 -23.78 -3.58
C ALA A 186 18.57 -22.50 -2.80
N THR A 187 19.01 -21.36 -3.36
CA THR A 187 18.92 -20.07 -2.68
C THR A 187 17.54 -19.43 -2.81
N VAL A 188 17.25 -18.44 -1.96
CA VAL A 188 16.08 -17.54 -2.09
C VAL A 188 16.03 -16.82 -3.45
N PHE A 189 17.18 -16.65 -4.13
CA PHE A 189 17.21 -16.14 -5.50
C PHE A 189 16.57 -17.13 -6.50
N ASN A 190 16.72 -18.43 -6.29
CA ASN A 190 16.11 -19.45 -7.16
C ASN A 190 14.57 -19.45 -7.01
N ALA A 191 14.05 -19.16 -5.81
CA ALA A 191 12.63 -18.92 -5.57
C ALA A 191 12.15 -17.67 -6.33
N TYR A 192 12.92 -16.59 -6.30
CA TYR A 192 12.64 -15.40 -7.09
C TYR A 192 12.59 -15.71 -8.60
N GLU A 193 13.58 -16.42 -9.15
CA GLU A 193 13.57 -16.83 -10.56
C GLU A 193 12.42 -17.79 -10.90
N GLN A 194 12.01 -18.66 -9.95
CA GLN A 194 10.83 -19.51 -10.11
C GLN A 194 9.58 -18.67 -10.38
N LEU A 195 9.35 -17.63 -9.59
CA LEU A 195 8.22 -16.73 -9.76
C LEU A 195 8.37 -15.91 -11.05
N THR A 196 9.44 -15.13 -11.17
CA THR A 196 9.51 -14.02 -12.14
C THR A 196 9.93 -14.45 -13.55
N VAL A 197 10.51 -15.65 -13.69
CA VAL A 197 10.94 -16.19 -14.98
C VAL A 197 10.08 -17.39 -15.38
N ARG A 198 10.08 -18.44 -14.55
CA ARG A 198 9.41 -19.70 -14.89
C ARG A 198 7.89 -19.55 -14.85
N TYR A 199 7.33 -19.15 -13.72
CA TYR A 199 5.88 -19.03 -13.59
C TYR A 199 5.32 -17.88 -14.44
N ARG A 200 6.09 -16.80 -14.61
CA ARG A 200 5.76 -15.74 -15.58
C ARG A 200 5.55 -16.28 -17.00
N ARG A 201 6.38 -17.22 -17.44
CA ARG A 201 6.26 -17.83 -18.77
C ARG A 201 5.14 -18.86 -18.79
N ASP A 202 5.09 -19.71 -17.76
CA ASP A 202 4.32 -20.95 -17.76
C ASP A 202 2.85 -20.76 -17.35
N ILE A 203 2.61 -19.91 -16.36
CA ILE A 203 1.29 -19.63 -15.77
C ILE A 203 1.06 -18.12 -15.53
N PRO A 204 1.24 -17.25 -16.55
CA PRO A 204 1.09 -15.79 -16.40
C PRO A 204 -0.29 -15.36 -15.87
N GLN A 205 -1.33 -16.15 -16.11
CA GLN A 205 -2.70 -15.87 -15.65
C GLN A 205 -2.80 -15.74 -14.12
N LEU A 206 -1.95 -16.42 -13.35
CA LEU A 206 -1.88 -16.27 -11.90
C LEU A 206 -1.49 -14.84 -11.50
N PHE A 207 -0.52 -14.25 -12.21
CA PHE A 207 0.04 -12.94 -11.87
C PHE A 207 -0.78 -11.77 -12.41
N VAL A 208 -1.89 -12.03 -13.12
CA VAL A 208 -2.90 -11.00 -13.39
C VAL A 208 -3.47 -10.45 -12.08
N TYR A 209 -3.69 -11.31 -11.08
CA TYR A 209 -4.33 -10.96 -9.82
C TYR A 209 -3.35 -10.80 -8.64
N ASN A 210 -2.04 -10.95 -8.89
CA ASN A 210 -1.05 -10.93 -7.83
C ASN A 210 -0.84 -9.51 -7.25
N ALA A 211 -0.97 -9.38 -5.93
CA ALA A 211 -0.56 -8.18 -5.20
C ALA A 211 0.96 -8.19 -4.98
N PHE A 212 1.49 -9.23 -4.34
CA PHE A 212 2.94 -9.37 -4.14
C PHE A 212 3.34 -10.85 -3.96
N CYS A 213 4.64 -11.10 -3.92
CA CYS A 213 5.20 -12.42 -3.72
C CYS A 213 6.02 -12.48 -2.43
N VAL A 214 6.09 -13.69 -1.85
CA VAL A 214 6.98 -14.01 -0.73
C VAL A 214 7.94 -15.11 -1.16
N ILE A 215 9.22 -14.92 -0.86
CA ILE A 215 10.27 -15.90 -1.07
C ILE A 215 10.94 -16.19 0.27
N SER A 216 11.15 -17.47 0.58
CA SER A 216 11.73 -17.87 1.85
C SER A 216 12.54 -19.16 1.78
N ASP A 217 13.63 -19.22 2.54
CA ASP A 217 14.33 -20.46 2.89
C ASP A 217 14.18 -20.83 4.38
N GLY A 218 13.36 -20.08 5.12
CA GLY A 218 13.17 -20.17 6.57
C GLY A 218 14.06 -19.21 7.36
N VAL A 219 15.26 -18.91 6.87
CA VAL A 219 16.19 -17.95 7.49
C VAL A 219 16.00 -16.55 6.90
N ASN A 220 15.90 -16.50 5.58
CA ASN A 220 15.75 -15.32 4.74
C ASN A 220 14.32 -15.24 4.24
N ASN A 221 13.50 -14.42 4.89
CA ASN A 221 12.10 -14.22 4.52
C ASN A 221 11.96 -12.86 3.86
N ARG A 222 11.57 -12.79 2.58
CA ARG A 222 11.46 -11.53 1.84
C ARG A 222 10.16 -11.44 1.07
N ALA A 223 9.59 -10.24 1.02
CA ALA A 223 8.42 -9.92 0.21
C ALA A 223 8.76 -8.84 -0.81
N GLY A 224 8.16 -8.94 -2.00
CA GLY A 224 8.42 -8.02 -3.10
C GLY A 224 7.34 -8.07 -4.17
N SER A 225 7.34 -7.07 -5.03
CA SER A 225 6.47 -7.05 -6.20
C SER A 225 6.99 -8.04 -7.25
N PHE A 226 6.07 -8.76 -7.92
CA PHE A 226 6.40 -9.66 -9.03
C PHE A 226 7.19 -8.98 -10.17
N PHE A 227 6.98 -7.67 -10.37
CA PHE A 227 7.69 -6.90 -11.41
C PHE A 227 8.95 -6.20 -10.90
N ALA A 228 9.30 -6.36 -9.63
CA ALA A 228 10.48 -5.75 -9.04
C ALA A 228 11.70 -6.65 -9.20
N LYS A 229 12.89 -6.05 -9.32
CA LYS A 229 14.15 -6.81 -9.26
C LYS A 229 14.33 -7.42 -7.87
N TYR A 230 15.15 -8.48 -7.79
CA TYR A 230 15.46 -9.18 -6.54
C TYR A 230 15.91 -8.25 -5.38
N ASP A 231 16.72 -7.22 -5.67
CA ASP A 231 17.19 -6.24 -4.67
C ASP A 231 16.06 -5.43 -4.00
N TYR A 232 14.85 -5.52 -4.55
CA TYR A 232 13.64 -4.89 -4.04
C TYR A 232 12.69 -5.86 -3.31
N PHE A 233 13.15 -7.07 -3.02
CA PHE A 233 12.52 -7.99 -2.09
C PHE A 233 13.11 -7.77 -0.69
N TYR A 234 12.28 -7.38 0.27
CA TYR A 234 12.70 -6.97 1.60
C TYR A 234 12.12 -7.84 2.70
N ALA A 235 12.91 -8.04 3.75
CA ALA A 235 12.41 -8.60 5.01
C ALA A 235 11.48 -7.60 5.72
N TRP A 236 10.47 -8.13 6.40
CA TRP A 236 9.60 -7.37 7.29
C TRP A 236 10.07 -7.55 8.73
N ARG A 237 10.78 -6.57 9.29
CA ARG A 237 11.60 -6.73 10.52
C ARG A 237 10.98 -6.10 11.78
N ARG A 238 9.68 -5.84 11.79
CA ARG A 238 8.94 -5.29 12.95
C ARG A 238 7.51 -5.80 12.97
N VAL A 239 6.98 -6.13 14.15
CA VAL A 239 5.56 -6.46 14.31
C VAL A 239 4.76 -5.17 14.51
N GLU A 240 5.17 -4.33 15.47
CA GLU A 240 4.58 -3.01 15.70
C GLU A 240 5.57 -1.85 15.53
N PHE A 241 5.02 -0.63 15.45
CA PHE A 241 5.81 0.59 15.20
C PHE A 241 6.88 0.82 16.27
N GLY A 242 6.50 0.63 17.55
CA GLY A 242 7.34 0.87 18.73
C GLY A 242 8.34 -0.25 19.03
N ASP A 243 8.23 -1.38 18.34
CA ASP A 243 9.09 -2.52 18.59
C ASP A 243 10.53 -2.23 18.16
N LYS A 244 11.47 -2.85 18.89
CA LYS A 244 12.84 -2.92 18.44
C LYS A 244 12.88 -3.63 17.09
N ARG A 245 13.70 -3.10 16.18
CA ARG A 245 13.96 -3.78 14.91
C ARG A 245 14.55 -5.15 15.20
N ILE A 246 13.99 -6.18 14.54
CA ILE A 246 14.57 -7.51 14.55
C ILE A 246 15.81 -7.50 13.66
N GLU A 247 16.97 -7.44 14.30
CA GLU A 247 18.27 -7.47 13.62
C GLU A 247 18.65 -8.91 13.24
N ALA A 248 18.19 -9.92 13.98
CA ALA A 248 18.47 -11.33 13.71
C ALA A 248 17.90 -11.80 12.37
N GLU A 249 18.71 -12.53 11.62
CA GLU A 249 18.27 -13.39 10.51
C GLU A 249 17.83 -14.74 11.10
N GLY A 250 16.86 -15.42 10.50
CA GLY A 250 16.30 -16.66 11.06
C GLY A 250 14.79 -16.64 11.30
N ILE A 251 14.34 -17.54 12.17
CA ILE A 251 12.94 -17.78 12.53
C ILE A 251 12.23 -16.52 13.06
N GLU A 252 12.93 -15.62 13.76
CA GLU A 252 12.33 -14.36 14.23
C GLU A 252 11.84 -13.47 13.08
N CYS A 253 12.56 -13.47 11.95
CA CYS A 253 12.16 -12.73 10.75
C CYS A 253 10.92 -13.32 10.09
N LEU A 254 10.70 -14.64 10.23
CA LEU A 254 9.46 -15.29 9.82
C LEU A 254 8.29 -14.80 10.69
N TYR A 255 8.44 -14.89 12.01
CA TYR A 255 7.39 -14.42 12.94
C TYR A 255 7.05 -12.95 12.71
N SER A 256 8.04 -12.07 12.53
CA SER A 256 7.75 -10.67 12.23
C SER A 256 7.11 -10.44 10.89
N MET A 257 7.39 -11.27 9.88
CA MET A 257 6.66 -11.20 8.62
C MET A 257 5.20 -11.61 8.80
N ILE A 258 4.93 -12.71 9.51
CA ILE A 258 3.56 -13.19 9.71
C ILE A 258 2.77 -12.21 10.59
N GLN A 259 3.20 -11.98 11.83
CA GLN A 259 2.51 -11.10 12.78
C GLN A 259 2.56 -9.62 12.37
N GLY A 260 3.59 -9.23 11.62
CA GLY A 260 3.72 -7.90 11.03
C GLY A 260 2.94 -7.81 9.73
N MET A 261 3.57 -8.17 8.61
CA MET A 261 3.01 -7.97 7.27
C MET A 261 1.66 -8.65 7.04
N PHE A 262 1.45 -9.87 7.57
CA PHE A 262 0.22 -10.66 7.36
C PHE A 262 -0.85 -10.46 8.43
N ASN A 263 -0.62 -9.58 9.41
CA ASN A 263 -1.69 -9.14 10.29
C ASN A 263 -2.90 -8.68 9.46
N ARG A 264 -4.09 -9.16 9.81
CA ARG A 264 -5.33 -8.97 9.05
C ARG A 264 -5.55 -7.53 8.55
N LYS A 265 -5.44 -6.54 9.45
CA LYS A 265 -5.63 -5.11 9.11
C LYS A 265 -4.47 -4.57 8.29
N ARG A 266 -3.23 -4.94 8.63
CA ARG A 266 -2.03 -4.47 7.94
C ARG A 266 -1.97 -4.98 6.50
N LEU A 267 -2.33 -6.23 6.28
CA LEU A 267 -2.40 -6.85 4.96
C LEU A 267 -3.44 -6.16 4.06
N LEU A 268 -4.65 -5.93 4.57
CA LEU A 268 -5.70 -5.18 3.87
C LEU A 268 -5.24 -3.76 3.52
N ASP A 269 -4.54 -3.12 4.45
CA ASP A 269 -3.98 -1.80 4.24
C ASP A 269 -2.90 -1.78 3.16
N ILE A 270 -2.01 -2.78 3.17
CA ILE A 270 -1.00 -2.96 2.13
C ILE A 270 -1.67 -3.09 0.76
N PHE A 271 -2.71 -3.92 0.67
CA PHE A 271 -3.48 -4.08 -0.56
C PHE A 271 -4.08 -2.76 -1.05
N LYS A 272 -4.67 -1.97 -0.13
CA LYS A 272 -5.38 -0.74 -0.45
C LYS A 272 -4.49 0.46 -0.76
N ASN A 273 -3.39 0.61 -0.03
CA ASN A 273 -2.66 1.87 0.03
C ASN A 273 -1.17 1.77 -0.23
N PHE A 274 -0.54 0.58 -0.28
CA PHE A 274 0.92 0.49 -0.30
C PHE A 274 1.49 -0.29 -1.49
N GLN A 275 0.72 -0.33 -2.58
CA GLN A 275 1.13 -0.82 -3.89
C GLN A 275 1.07 0.32 -4.89
N TYR A 276 2.21 0.74 -5.41
CA TYR A 276 2.31 1.86 -6.33
C TYR A 276 2.63 1.41 -7.75
N PHE A 277 1.86 1.92 -8.70
CA PHE A 277 2.14 1.87 -10.14
C PHE A 277 2.19 3.30 -10.67
N PRO A 278 3.21 3.68 -11.45
CA PRO A 278 3.18 4.94 -12.16
C PRO A 278 2.08 4.92 -13.24
N ASP A 279 1.48 6.07 -13.50
CA ASP A 279 0.39 6.28 -14.46
C ASP A 279 0.78 5.79 -15.86
N SER A 280 2.05 5.96 -16.22
CA SER A 280 2.68 5.42 -17.42
C SER A 280 4.04 4.80 -17.07
N SER A 281 4.35 3.62 -17.62
CA SER A 281 5.66 3.00 -17.48
C SER A 281 6.08 2.32 -18.77
N LYS A 282 7.34 2.49 -19.15
CA LYS A 282 7.98 1.69 -20.21
C LYS A 282 8.71 0.45 -19.67
N LYS A 283 8.75 0.26 -18.34
CA LYS A 283 9.61 -0.73 -17.66
C LYS A 283 8.85 -1.64 -16.69
N GLU A 284 7.53 -1.80 -16.88
CA GLU A 284 6.66 -2.61 -16.01
C GLU A 284 6.85 -2.33 -14.51
N GLN A 285 6.92 -1.06 -14.10
CA GLN A 285 7.28 -0.73 -12.73
C GLN A 285 6.11 -0.91 -11.75
N LYS A 286 6.28 -1.78 -10.75
CA LYS A 286 5.40 -1.89 -9.57
C LYS A 286 6.22 -1.85 -8.29
N VAL A 287 5.86 -0.96 -7.36
CA VAL A 287 6.55 -0.76 -6.08
C VAL A 287 5.66 -1.24 -4.94
N LEU A 288 6.17 -2.17 -4.14
CA LEU A 288 5.60 -2.56 -2.85
C LEU A 288 6.33 -1.79 -1.74
N CYS A 289 5.61 -1.28 -0.74
CA CYS A 289 6.26 -0.58 0.37
C CYS A 289 7.19 -1.49 1.17
N ARG A 290 8.21 -0.89 1.76
CA ARG A 290 9.02 -1.51 2.82
C ARG A 290 8.36 -1.25 4.18
N TYR A 291 8.61 -2.14 5.16
CA TYR A 291 8.08 -1.96 6.51
C TYR A 291 8.35 -0.56 7.11
N PRO A 292 9.54 0.08 6.98
CA PRO A 292 9.76 1.42 7.54
C PRO A 292 8.90 2.48 6.86
N GLN A 293 8.64 2.35 5.55
CA GLN A 293 7.81 3.27 4.79
C GLN A 293 6.34 3.15 5.20
N TYR A 294 5.86 1.92 5.40
CA TYR A 294 4.52 1.65 5.92
C TYR A 294 4.30 2.31 7.28
N TYR A 295 5.18 2.00 8.24
CA TYR A 295 5.12 2.50 9.60
C TYR A 295 5.29 4.03 9.66
N ALA A 296 6.23 4.60 8.90
CA ALA A 296 6.42 6.05 8.84
C ALA A 296 5.21 6.78 8.25
N ALA A 297 4.70 6.34 7.09
CA ALA A 297 3.57 6.99 6.43
C ALA A 297 2.31 6.95 7.32
N ARG A 298 2.03 5.80 7.94
CA ARG A 298 0.91 5.70 8.87
C ARG A 298 1.12 6.53 10.13
N SER A 299 2.33 6.53 10.71
CA SER A 299 2.60 7.29 11.94
C SER A 299 2.47 8.79 11.70
N LEU A 300 2.95 9.27 10.55
CA LEU A 300 2.76 10.66 10.14
C LEU A 300 1.28 10.97 9.92
N TYR A 301 0.54 10.10 9.23
CA TYR A 301 -0.90 10.27 9.02
C TYR A 301 -1.65 10.43 10.34
N GLU A 302 -1.42 9.54 11.32
CA GLU A 302 -2.08 9.60 12.62
C GLU A 302 -1.68 10.85 13.42
N ASN A 303 -0.41 11.25 13.34
CA ASN A 303 0.04 12.46 14.01
C ASN A 303 -0.58 13.72 13.39
N ILE A 304 -0.68 13.78 12.06
CA ILE A 304 -1.35 14.88 11.36
C ILE A 304 -2.83 14.94 11.75
N CYS A 305 -3.53 13.81 11.89
CA CYS A 305 -4.91 13.79 12.38
C CYS A 305 -5.04 14.46 13.76
N LYS A 306 -4.13 14.15 14.69
CA LYS A 306 -4.13 14.71 16.06
C LYS A 306 -3.72 16.18 16.09
N ALA A 307 -2.72 16.55 15.29
CA ALA A 307 -2.16 17.89 15.26
C ALA A 307 -3.00 18.89 14.47
N ARG A 308 -3.98 18.44 13.67
CA ARG A 308 -4.79 19.33 12.82
C ARG A 308 -5.53 20.39 13.65
N LYS A 309 -5.45 21.65 13.20
CA LYS A 309 -6.27 22.75 13.71
C LYS A 309 -7.78 22.50 13.45
N PRO A 310 -8.69 23.10 14.23
CA PRO A 310 -8.45 24.04 15.33
C PRO A 310 -8.04 23.40 16.65
N TYR A 311 -8.08 22.06 16.76
CA TYR A 311 -7.90 21.37 18.05
C TYR A 311 -6.44 21.03 18.38
N GLY A 312 -5.61 20.78 17.36
CA GLY A 312 -4.17 20.57 17.52
C GLY A 312 -3.33 21.82 17.23
N ASP A 313 -2.01 21.67 17.34
CA ASP A 313 -1.03 22.75 17.19
C ASP A 313 -0.61 23.03 15.73
N GLY A 314 -1.08 22.22 14.78
CA GLY A 314 -0.75 22.26 13.36
C GLY A 314 0.57 21.56 12.99
N ARG A 315 1.26 20.91 13.94
CA ARG A 315 2.58 20.30 13.72
C ARG A 315 2.46 18.82 13.35
N GLY A 316 2.49 18.53 12.05
CA GLY A 316 2.35 17.18 11.50
C GLY A 316 3.43 16.16 11.90
N GLY A 317 4.57 16.60 12.46
CA GLY A 317 5.66 15.75 12.95
C GLY A 317 6.89 15.72 12.03
N THR A 318 7.94 15.04 12.48
CA THR A 318 9.21 14.92 11.74
C THR A 318 9.56 13.45 11.55
N TYR A 319 10.00 13.11 10.33
CA TYR A 319 10.48 11.77 10.01
C TYR A 319 11.98 11.80 9.70
N PHE A 320 12.74 11.01 10.44
CA PHE A 320 14.18 10.84 10.25
C PHE A 320 14.45 9.48 9.61
N GLY A 321 14.74 9.49 8.30
CA GLY A 321 15.15 8.31 7.55
C GLY A 321 16.57 8.47 7.01
N ALA A 322 17.33 7.38 6.96
CA ALA A 322 18.64 7.37 6.33
C ALA A 322 18.55 7.73 4.83
N THR A 323 19.60 8.34 4.28
CA THR A 323 19.69 8.64 2.84
C THR A 323 19.50 7.36 2.02
N GLY A 324 18.66 7.42 0.97
CA GLY A 324 18.35 6.25 0.14
C GLY A 324 17.29 5.29 0.72
N CYS A 325 16.68 5.58 1.88
CA CYS A 325 15.62 4.73 2.43
C CYS A 325 14.28 4.80 1.67
N GLY A 326 14.20 5.60 0.60
CA GLY A 326 12.97 5.82 -0.17
C GLY A 326 12.01 6.81 0.50
N LYS A 327 12.52 7.96 0.95
CA LYS A 327 11.71 9.05 1.56
C LYS A 327 10.64 9.56 0.61
N SER A 328 10.95 9.72 -0.68
CA SER A 328 9.99 10.15 -1.71
C SER A 328 8.78 9.20 -1.81
N PHE A 329 8.99 7.88 -1.75
CA PHE A 329 7.88 6.93 -1.68
C PHE A 329 7.11 7.02 -0.37
N THR A 330 7.78 7.29 0.76
CA THR A 330 7.09 7.51 2.04
C THR A 330 6.15 8.72 1.95
N MET A 331 6.59 9.81 1.33
CA MET A 331 5.76 11.00 1.06
C MET A 331 4.60 10.70 0.10
N LEU A 332 4.84 9.87 -0.91
CA LEU A 332 3.80 9.44 -1.85
C LEU A 332 2.73 8.58 -1.15
N PHE A 333 3.14 7.61 -0.33
CA PHE A 333 2.23 6.80 0.49
C PHE A 333 1.46 7.67 1.49
N LEU A 334 2.12 8.62 2.16
CA LEU A 334 1.45 9.56 3.06
C LEU A 334 0.43 10.43 2.30
N THR A 335 0.81 10.96 1.14
CA THR A 335 -0.11 11.72 0.27
C THR A 335 -1.32 10.88 -0.11
N ARG A 336 -1.12 9.60 -0.49
CA ARG A 336 -2.22 8.68 -0.80
C ARG A 336 -3.16 8.47 0.38
N LEU A 337 -2.62 8.32 1.59
CA LEU A 337 -3.42 8.19 2.81
C LEU A 337 -4.23 9.45 3.10
N LEU A 338 -3.61 10.64 2.98
CA LEU A 338 -4.26 11.92 3.22
C LEU A 338 -5.36 12.21 2.20
N MET A 339 -5.08 12.04 0.90
CA MET A 339 -6.03 12.24 -0.20
C MET A 339 -7.17 11.21 -0.17
N LYS A 340 -6.81 9.97 0.17
CA LYS A 340 -7.65 8.79 0.46
C LYS A 340 -8.65 8.92 1.60
N SER A 341 -8.40 9.86 2.50
CA SER A 341 -9.06 9.87 3.78
C SER A 341 -10.34 10.68 3.78
N LEU A 342 -11.42 10.07 4.26
CA LEU A 342 -12.66 10.76 4.58
C LEU A 342 -12.46 11.83 5.67
N GLU A 343 -11.54 11.59 6.61
CA GLU A 343 -11.20 12.53 7.70
C GLU A 343 -10.67 13.87 7.16
N PHE A 344 -9.87 13.82 6.10
CA PHE A 344 -9.26 15.02 5.50
C PHE A 344 -10.05 15.60 4.34
N LYS A 345 -11.15 14.97 3.91
CA LYS A 345 -12.03 15.47 2.84
C LYS A 345 -11.25 15.95 1.61
N THR A 346 -10.25 15.16 1.20
CA THR A 346 -9.33 15.48 0.09
C THR A 346 -8.58 16.82 0.35
N PRO A 347 -7.55 16.82 1.22
CA PRO A 347 -6.82 18.03 1.57
C PRO A 347 -6.05 18.59 0.36
N THR A 348 -5.59 19.83 0.47
CA THR A 348 -4.56 20.32 -0.46
C THR A 348 -3.18 19.96 0.10
N ILE A 349 -2.29 19.43 -0.74
CA ILE A 349 -0.93 19.07 -0.34
C ILE A 349 0.06 20.03 -0.99
N VAL A 350 1.02 20.54 -0.20
CA VAL A 350 2.14 21.34 -0.69
C VAL A 350 3.44 20.62 -0.36
N LEU A 351 4.15 20.14 -1.39
CA LEU A 351 5.46 19.51 -1.26
C LEU A 351 6.55 20.55 -1.46
N ILE A 352 7.45 20.66 -0.49
CA ILE A 352 8.52 21.67 -0.48
C ILE A 352 9.88 20.96 -0.51
N THR A 353 10.70 21.28 -1.50
CA THR A 353 12.04 20.70 -1.68
C THR A 353 13.13 21.78 -1.53
N ASP A 354 14.30 21.44 -0.99
CA ASP A 354 15.41 22.41 -0.81
C ASP A 354 16.20 22.66 -2.11
N ARG A 355 16.26 21.65 -3.00
CA ARG A 355 17.08 21.69 -4.23
C ARG A 355 16.26 21.51 -5.49
N THR A 356 16.67 22.19 -6.56
CA THR A 356 16.06 22.09 -7.90
C THR A 356 16.20 20.69 -8.53
N ASP A 357 17.30 19.97 -8.32
CA ASP A 357 17.48 18.62 -8.86
C ASP A 357 16.69 17.54 -8.09
N LEU A 358 16.47 17.76 -6.80
CA LEU A 358 15.59 16.92 -5.98
C LEU A 358 14.11 17.20 -6.31
N ASP A 359 13.80 18.45 -6.69
CA ASP A 359 12.50 18.85 -7.23
C ASP A 359 12.16 18.08 -8.51
N ASP A 360 13.10 17.94 -9.45
CA ASP A 360 12.86 17.21 -10.70
C ASP A 360 12.49 15.73 -10.46
N GLN A 361 13.19 15.05 -9.55
CA GLN A 361 12.89 13.64 -9.23
C GLN A 361 11.57 13.48 -8.48
N LEU A 362 11.31 14.33 -7.49
CA LEU A 362 10.07 14.28 -6.71
C LEU A 362 8.87 14.70 -7.56
N SER A 363 9.01 15.76 -8.34
CA SER A 363 7.99 16.22 -9.30
C SER A 363 7.73 15.16 -10.36
N GLY A 364 8.77 14.54 -10.94
CA GLY A 364 8.60 13.42 -11.85
C GLY A 364 7.84 12.25 -11.23
N LEU A 365 8.13 11.90 -9.97
CA LEU A 365 7.40 10.85 -9.25
C LEU A 365 5.92 11.23 -9.06
N PHE A 366 5.63 12.41 -8.53
CA PHE A 366 4.27 12.82 -8.18
C PHE A 366 3.40 13.09 -9.40
N THR A 367 3.95 13.76 -10.43
CA THR A 367 3.23 14.00 -11.69
C THR A 367 2.92 12.72 -12.45
N ALA A 368 3.71 11.66 -12.26
CA ALA A 368 3.44 10.31 -12.75
C ALA A 368 2.56 9.46 -11.82
N SER A 369 1.99 10.03 -10.75
CA SER A 369 1.23 9.32 -9.72
C SER A 369 -0.21 9.82 -9.54
N LYS A 370 -0.78 10.54 -10.52
CA LYS A 370 -2.10 11.19 -10.38
C LYS A 370 -3.21 10.20 -10.07
N LYS A 371 -3.25 9.06 -10.79
CA LYS A 371 -4.28 8.03 -10.56
C LYS A 371 -4.13 7.39 -9.20
N TYR A 372 -2.89 7.09 -8.83
CA TYR A 372 -2.57 6.51 -7.54
C TYR A 372 -3.02 7.45 -6.40
N ILE A 373 -2.63 8.73 -6.46
CA ILE A 373 -3.03 9.78 -5.50
C ILE A 373 -4.56 9.98 -5.50
N GLY A 374 -5.19 9.89 -6.68
CA GLY A 374 -6.62 10.15 -6.90
C GLY A 374 -6.95 11.62 -7.15
N ASP A 375 -6.02 12.40 -7.68
CA ASP A 375 -6.24 13.79 -8.07
C ASP A 375 -5.43 14.11 -9.34
N GLU A 376 -6.09 14.70 -10.35
CA GLU A 376 -5.46 15.08 -11.62
C GLU A 376 -4.58 16.33 -11.51
N ARG A 377 -4.79 17.13 -10.46
CA ARG A 377 -4.08 18.40 -10.20
C ARG A 377 -2.82 18.15 -9.37
N VAL A 378 -1.87 17.45 -9.97
CA VAL A 378 -0.52 17.28 -9.42
C VAL A 378 0.45 18.06 -10.31
N GLU A 379 0.94 19.19 -9.80
CA GLU A 379 1.60 20.21 -10.61
C GLU A 379 2.77 20.89 -9.88
N SER A 380 3.84 21.18 -10.60
CA SER A 380 4.89 22.08 -10.13
C SER A 380 4.39 23.53 -10.13
N VAL A 381 4.95 24.32 -9.23
CA VAL A 381 4.63 25.74 -9.08
C VAL A 381 5.80 26.58 -9.56
N GLU A 382 5.51 27.69 -10.26
CA GLU A 382 6.53 28.55 -10.85
C GLU A 382 7.03 29.64 -9.90
N SER A 383 6.17 30.11 -8.99
CA SER A 383 6.46 31.17 -8.00
C SER A 383 5.52 31.07 -6.80
N ARG A 384 5.78 31.85 -5.74
CA ARG A 384 4.83 31.96 -4.62
C ARG A 384 3.51 32.61 -5.05
N ALA A 385 3.56 33.53 -6.01
CA ALA A 385 2.37 34.16 -6.58
C ALA A 385 1.48 33.15 -7.32
N ASP A 386 2.09 32.27 -8.12
CA ASP A 386 1.39 31.14 -8.78
C ASP A 386 0.80 30.17 -7.74
N LEU A 387 1.52 29.88 -6.63
CA LEU A 387 0.97 29.08 -5.54
C LEU A 387 -0.28 29.74 -4.93
N ARG A 388 -0.22 31.05 -4.71
CA ARG A 388 -1.33 31.84 -4.16
C ARG A 388 -2.55 31.75 -5.08
N GLU A 389 -2.37 31.94 -6.38
CA GLU A 389 -3.44 31.82 -7.37
C GLU A 389 -4.04 30.41 -7.38
N LYS A 390 -3.21 29.36 -7.39
CA LYS A 390 -3.65 27.96 -7.35
C LYS A 390 -4.41 27.58 -6.08
N LEU A 391 -4.15 28.26 -4.96
CA LEU A 391 -4.82 28.07 -3.67
C LEU A 391 -6.07 28.94 -3.49
N GLN A 392 -6.14 30.10 -4.16
CA GLN A 392 -7.28 31.01 -4.08
C GLN A 392 -8.59 30.34 -4.55
N GLY A 393 -9.67 30.56 -3.80
CA GLY A 393 -10.99 29.97 -4.10
C GLY A 393 -11.08 28.44 -3.96
N ARG A 394 -9.96 27.74 -3.72
CA ARG A 394 -9.93 26.29 -3.63
C ARG A 394 -10.49 25.82 -2.28
N LYS A 395 -11.40 24.84 -2.32
CA LYS A 395 -12.00 24.23 -1.13
C LYS A 395 -11.33 22.90 -0.72
N SER A 396 -10.80 22.15 -1.68
CA SER A 396 -10.18 20.83 -1.48
C SER A 396 -9.29 20.44 -2.67
N GLY A 397 -8.47 19.40 -2.47
CA GLY A 397 -7.65 18.75 -3.48
C GLY A 397 -6.45 19.54 -3.96
N GLY A 398 -5.73 18.95 -4.93
CA GLY A 398 -4.50 19.46 -5.49
C GLY A 398 -3.25 19.08 -4.70
N VAL A 399 -2.20 18.73 -5.43
CA VAL A 399 -0.85 18.50 -4.92
C VAL A 399 0.09 19.44 -5.67
N PHE A 400 0.71 20.36 -4.94
CA PHE A 400 1.56 21.40 -5.50
C PHE A 400 3.01 21.18 -5.08
N LEU A 401 3.92 21.11 -6.05
CA LEU A 401 5.34 20.91 -5.83
C LEU A 401 6.11 22.20 -6.02
N THR A 402 6.87 22.61 -5.01
CA THR A 402 7.61 23.87 -5.05
C THR A 402 8.96 23.71 -4.38
N THR A 403 9.93 24.50 -4.83
CA THR A 403 11.21 24.60 -4.11
C THR A 403 11.09 25.59 -2.97
N ILE A 404 12.00 25.51 -1.99
CA ILE A 404 12.04 26.44 -0.87
C ILE A 404 12.26 27.89 -1.33
N GLN A 405 13.03 28.09 -2.40
CA GLN A 405 13.31 29.42 -2.95
C GLN A 405 12.05 30.06 -3.52
N LYS A 406 11.26 29.28 -4.28
CA LYS A 406 9.95 29.71 -4.81
C LYS A 406 8.94 29.90 -3.69
N PHE A 407 8.93 29.00 -2.70
CA PHE A 407 8.01 29.11 -1.57
C PHE A 407 8.33 30.30 -0.67
N SER A 408 9.57 30.79 -0.56
CA SER A 408 9.95 31.82 0.43
C SER A 408 10.06 33.24 -0.16
N GLU A 409 9.48 33.49 -1.33
CA GLU A 409 9.60 34.79 -2.03
C GLU A 409 8.97 35.97 -1.27
N ASP A 410 7.92 35.71 -0.49
CA ASP A 410 7.23 36.67 0.37
C ASP A 410 6.62 35.97 1.60
N ILE A 411 6.04 36.76 2.52
CA ILE A 411 5.43 36.28 3.77
C ILE A 411 3.90 36.44 3.78
N GLU A 412 3.29 36.79 2.65
CA GLU A 412 1.85 36.98 2.60
C GLU A 412 1.12 35.65 2.84
N LEU A 413 -0.06 35.76 3.45
CA LEU A 413 -0.91 34.63 3.72
C LEU A 413 -1.37 33.99 2.40
N LEU A 414 -1.01 32.72 2.19
CA LEU A 414 -1.46 31.95 1.02
C LEU A 414 -2.92 31.50 1.15
N THR A 415 -3.32 31.05 2.33
CA THR A 415 -4.68 30.59 2.61
C THR A 415 -4.95 30.54 4.11
N ALA A 416 -6.20 30.80 4.50
CA ALA A 416 -6.67 30.65 5.88
C ALA A 416 -7.22 29.23 6.18
N ARG A 417 -7.19 28.31 5.19
CA ARG A 417 -7.67 26.94 5.35
C ARG A 417 -6.76 26.14 6.27
N ASP A 418 -7.36 25.36 7.15
CA ASP A 418 -6.69 24.36 8.00
C ASP A 418 -6.56 22.98 7.32
N ASN A 419 -7.27 22.77 6.21
CA ASN A 419 -7.20 21.56 5.40
C ASN A 419 -6.14 21.64 4.27
N VAL A 420 -4.93 22.08 4.64
CA VAL A 420 -3.76 22.15 3.78
C VAL A 420 -2.57 21.55 4.53
N VAL A 421 -1.92 20.55 3.94
CA VAL A 421 -0.79 19.85 4.54
C VAL A 421 0.48 20.17 3.77
N CYS A 422 1.45 20.78 4.45
CA CYS A 422 2.78 21.03 3.91
C CYS A 422 3.71 19.87 4.31
N ILE A 423 4.42 19.30 3.33
CA ILE A 423 5.44 18.27 3.55
C ILE A 423 6.75 18.79 2.98
N SER A 424 7.76 18.95 3.83
CA SER A 424 9.07 19.44 3.41
C SER A 424 10.09 18.30 3.41
N ASP A 425 10.81 18.13 2.30
CA ASP A 425 12.01 17.30 2.26
C ASP A 425 13.23 18.10 2.72
N GLU A 426 14.18 17.44 3.40
CA GLU A 426 15.45 18.03 3.87
C GLU A 426 15.31 19.29 4.76
N ALA A 427 14.21 19.41 5.53
CA ALA A 427 13.90 20.56 6.39
C ALA A 427 14.98 20.94 7.45
N HIS A 428 16.00 20.10 7.65
CA HIS A 428 17.09 20.36 8.59
C HIS A 428 18.15 21.33 8.04
N ARG A 429 18.38 21.38 6.71
CA ARG A 429 19.44 22.22 6.10
C ARG A 429 19.09 23.71 6.15
N THR A 430 17.80 24.01 6.12
CA THR A 430 17.24 25.36 6.14
C THR A 430 17.04 25.92 7.55
N GLN A 431 17.14 25.08 8.59
CA GLN A 431 17.15 25.53 9.99
C GLN A 431 18.53 26.00 10.47
N THR A 432 19.62 25.55 9.86
CA THR A 432 20.98 25.98 10.23
C THR A 432 21.41 27.31 9.59
N ASN A 433 20.73 27.77 8.54
CA ASN A 433 20.99 29.07 7.92
C ASN A 433 20.16 30.17 8.61
N LEU A 434 20.65 30.64 9.76
CA LEU A 434 20.12 31.82 10.46
C LEU A 434 20.47 33.14 9.74
N ASP A 435 21.40 33.08 8.79
CA ASP A 435 21.97 34.28 8.16
C ASP A 435 21.05 34.87 7.08
N GLN A 436 20.82 36.16 7.21
CA GLN A 436 20.10 37.00 6.26
C GLN A 436 20.87 37.03 4.92
N LYS A 437 20.27 36.47 3.86
CA LYS A 437 20.83 36.63 2.51
C LYS A 437 20.27 37.90 1.88
N ILE A 438 21.15 38.89 1.76
CA ILE A 438 20.90 40.13 1.02
C ILE A 438 21.38 39.90 -0.42
N THR A 439 20.46 39.94 -1.38
CA THR A 439 20.78 39.91 -2.81
C THR A 439 20.49 41.27 -3.40
N VAL A 440 21.54 41.96 -3.84
CA VAL A 440 21.43 43.24 -4.55
C VAL A 440 21.27 42.94 -6.03
N THR A 441 20.18 43.41 -6.62
CA THR A 441 19.92 43.32 -8.07
C THR A 441 19.77 44.73 -8.63
N ASP A 442 19.85 44.88 -9.96
CA ASP A 442 19.62 46.16 -10.65
C ASP A 442 18.23 46.76 -10.38
N LYS A 443 17.31 45.98 -9.80
CA LYS A 443 15.95 46.38 -9.42
C LYS A 443 15.77 46.62 -7.91
N GLY A 444 16.83 46.56 -7.11
CA GLY A 444 16.81 46.83 -5.67
C GLY A 444 17.36 45.69 -4.80
N VAL A 445 17.24 45.86 -3.48
CA VAL A 445 17.74 44.93 -2.47
C VAL A 445 16.64 43.93 -2.09
N LYS A 446 16.87 42.64 -2.36
CA LYS A 446 15.98 41.55 -1.96
C LYS A 446 16.56 40.84 -0.73
N THR A 447 15.74 40.71 0.32
CA THR A 447 16.13 40.06 1.58
C THR A 447 15.44 38.71 1.69
N SER A 448 16.19 37.64 1.98
CA SER A 448 15.65 36.30 2.22
C SER A 448 16.16 35.73 3.54
N PHE A 449 15.35 34.92 4.22
CA PHE A 449 15.61 34.36 5.55
C PHE A 449 15.45 32.83 5.56
N GLY A 450 16.23 32.14 6.40
CA GLY A 450 16.06 30.70 6.64
C GLY A 450 14.92 30.36 7.60
N PHE A 451 14.59 29.07 7.69
CA PHE A 451 13.40 28.54 8.39
C PHE A 451 13.40 28.84 9.89
N ALA A 452 14.57 28.90 10.54
CA ALA A 452 14.68 29.13 11.98
C ALA A 452 14.21 30.53 12.44
N ARG A 453 13.98 31.46 11.51
CA ARG A 453 13.41 32.78 11.84
C ARG A 453 11.88 32.75 11.96
N TYR A 454 11.20 31.74 11.41
CA TYR A 454 9.74 31.73 11.24
C TYR A 454 9.01 30.70 12.10
#